data_AF-A0A5J6P1Z0-F1
#
_entry.id   AF-A0A5J6P1Z0-F1
#
_cell.length_a   1.000
_cell.length_b   1.000
_cell.length_c   1.000
_cell.angle_alpha   90.00
_cell.angle_beta   90.00
_cell.angle_gamma   90.00
#
_symmetry.space_group_name_H-M   'P 1'
#
loop_
_entity.id
_entity.type
_entity.pdbx_description
1 polymer ?
#
loop_
_entity_poly.entity_id
_entity_poly.type
_entity_poly.pdbx_seq_one_letter_code
_entity_poly.pdbx_strand_id
1 'polypeptide(L)' 'MEIVFEGPWFSSQEDEESFFELLYKLPQYSNVVGRGVQLYLELKLPIEKETVLGLLHIFQ' A
#
# COMPACT_ATOMS: atom_id res chain seq x y z
N MET A 1 -10.33 -0.35 7.85
CA MET A 1 -10.77 0.15 6.52
C MET A 1 -10.02 -0.66 5.48
N GLU A 2 -10.68 -1.05 4.39
CA GLU A 2 -10.05 -1.74 3.28
C GLU A 2 -10.00 -0.81 2.06
N ILE A 3 -8.86 -0.78 1.38
CA ILE A 3 -8.66 -0.06 0.12
C ILE A 3 -8.26 -1.12 -0.92
N VAL A 4 -8.95 -1.12 -2.06
CA VAL A 4 -8.68 -2.03 -3.18
C VAL A 4 -8.19 -1.23 -4.36
N PHE A 5 -7.07 -1.64 -4.95
CA PHE A 5 -6.48 -1.01 -6.12
C PHE A 5 -5.88 -2.05 -7.06
N GLU A 6 -5.68 -1.67 -8.33
CA GLU A 6 -4.94 -2.48 -9.29
C GLU A 6 -3.48 -2.57 -8.84
N GLY A 7 -2.93 -3.78 -8.87
CA GLY A 7 -1.56 -4.05 -8.50
C GLY A 7 -0.62 -3.32 -9.47
N PRO A 8 0.39 -2.59 -8.95
CA PRO A 8 1.40 -1.98 -9.80
C PRO A 8 2.16 -3.05 -10.58
N TRP A 9 2.66 -2.65 -11.74
CA TRP A 9 3.59 -3.47 -12.50
C TRP A 9 5.02 -3.13 -12.08
N PHE A 10 5.83 -4.15 -11.78
CA PHE A 10 7.22 -3.98 -11.38
C PHE A 10 8.18 -4.43 -12.48
N SER A 11 9.22 -3.63 -12.75
CA SER A 11 10.29 -3.98 -13.69
C SER A 11 11.37 -4.87 -13.08
N SER A 12 11.48 -4.87 -11.76
CA SER A 12 12.48 -5.63 -11.00
C SER A 12 11.97 -6.00 -9.61
N GLN A 13 12.64 -6.96 -8.98
CA GLN A 13 12.36 -7.33 -7.60
C GLN A 13 12.65 -6.18 -6.62
N GLU A 14 13.66 -5.35 -6.91
CA GLU A 14 14.00 -4.19 -6.08
C GLU A 14 12.88 -3.14 -6.09
N ASP A 15 12.23 -2.93 -7.23
CA ASP A 15 11.07 -2.03 -7.34
C ASP A 15 9.89 -2.54 -6.50
N GLU A 16 9.64 -3.85 -6.55
CA GLU A 16 8.59 -4.51 -5.77
C GLU A 16 8.86 -4.39 -4.27
N GLU A 17 10.08 -4.72 -3.82
CA GLU A 17 10.49 -4.61 -2.42
C GLU A 17 10.38 -3.18 -1.91
N SER A 18 10.84 -2.20 -2.70
CA SER A 18 10.75 -0.78 -2.36
C SER A 18 9.31 -0.30 -2.20
N PHE A 19 8.41 -0.73 -3.09
CA PHE A 19 7.00 -0.40 -3.00
C PHE A 19 6.36 -0.96 -1.72
N PHE A 20 6.57 -2.24 -1.42
CA PHE A 20 6.00 -2.86 -0.23
C PHE A 20 6.61 -2.30 1.06
N GLU A 21 7.90 -1.98 1.07
CA GLU A 21 8.52 -1.29 2.20
C GLU A 21 7.85 0.05 2.53
N LEU A 22 7.51 0.84 1.50
CA LEU A 22 6.80 2.11 1.70
C LEU A 22 5.40 1.89 2.28
N LEU A 23 4.67 0.88 1.78
CA LEU A 23 3.36 0.50 2.33
C LEU A 23 3.45 0.06 3.80
N TYR A 24 4.44 -0.76 4.14
CA TYR A 24 4.62 -1.27 5.51
C TYR A 24 5.01 -0.19 6.51
N LYS A 25 5.55 0.93 6.04
CA LYS A 25 5.91 2.10 6.86
C LYS A 25 4.71 3.02 7.14
N LEU A 26 3.54 2.79 6.55
CA LEU A 26 2.35 3.60 6.83
C LEU A 26 1.89 3.41 8.29
N PRO A 27 1.64 4.49 9.06
CA PRO A 27 1.30 4.38 10.48
C PRO A 27 0.11 3.47 10.79
N GLN A 28 -0.92 3.49 9.94
CA GLN A 28 -2.13 2.67 10.10
C GLN A 28 -2.06 1.34 9.35
N TYR A 29 -0.93 0.94 8.78
CA TYR A 29 -0.79 -0.33 8.09
C TYR A 29 -1.19 -1.49 9.00
N SER A 30 -2.01 -2.40 8.46
CA SER A 30 -2.40 -3.64 9.13
C SER A 30 -1.97 -4.85 8.33
N ASN A 31 -2.36 -4.90 7.05
CA ASN A 31 -2.12 -6.04 6.18
C ASN A 31 -2.22 -5.62 4.71
N VAL A 32 -1.56 -6.35 3.82
CA VAL A 32 -1.79 -6.27 2.37
C VAL A 32 -1.83 -7.66 1.78
N VAL A 33 -2.80 -7.92 0.90
CA VAL A 33 -2.97 -9.20 0.23
C VAL A 33 -3.18 -9.00 -1.25
N GLY A 34 -2.40 -9.70 -2.07
CA GLY A 34 -2.63 -9.80 -3.50
C GLY A 34 -3.72 -10.82 -3.84
N ARG A 35 -4.66 -10.45 -4.71
CA ARG A 35 -5.66 -11.36 -5.29
C ARG A 35 -5.81 -11.09 -6.78
N GLY A 36 -5.21 -11.95 -7.61
CA GLY A 36 -5.12 -11.71 -9.05
C GLY A 36 -4.30 -10.46 -9.33
N VAL A 37 -4.85 -9.53 -10.12
CA VAL A 37 -4.22 -8.24 -10.44
C VAL A 37 -4.57 -7.13 -9.45
N GLN A 38 -5.14 -7.47 -8.28
CA GLN A 38 -5.57 -6.49 -7.29
C GLN A 38 -4.80 -6.64 -5.98
N LEU A 39 -4.59 -5.51 -5.31
CA LEU A 39 -4.06 -5.44 -3.95
C LEU A 39 -5.16 -4.95 -3.00
N TYR A 40 -5.29 -5.65 -1.88
CA TYR A 40 -6.23 -5.38 -0.80
C TYR A 40 -5.43 -4.89 0.40
N LEU A 41 -5.47 -3.59 0.66
CA LEU A 41 -4.76 -2.95 1.77
C LEU A 41 -5.71 -2.72 2.93
N GLU A 42 -5.38 -3.29 4.08
CA GLU A 42 -6.11 -3.10 5.33
C GLU A 42 -5.40 -2.06 6.21
N LEU A 43 -6.17 -1.07 6.67
CA LEU A 43 -5.73 -0.01 7.56
C LEU A 43 -6.54 0.02 8.85
N LYS A 44 -5.86 0.30 9.97
CA LYS A 44 -6.49 0.51 11.29
C LYS A 44 -7.13 1.89 11.36
N LEU A 45 -8.25 2.01 12.06
CA LEU A 45 -8.88 3.31 12.33
C LEU A 45 -8.43 3.84 13.70
N PRO A 46 -8.33 5.18 13.88
CA PRO A 46 -8.60 6.23 12.89
C PRO A 46 -7.47 6.40 11.86
N ILE A 47 -7.79 6.81 10.63
CA ILE A 47 -6.79 7.15 9.60
C ILE A 47 -6.26 8.55 9.85
N GLU A 48 -4.95 8.67 10.08
CA GLU A 48 -4.25 9.94 10.21
C GLU A 48 -3.86 10.52 8.85
N LYS A 49 -3.64 11.84 8.84
CA LYS A 49 -3.27 12.58 7.65
C LYS A 49 -1.97 12.05 7.03
N GLU A 50 -1.03 11.61 7.85
CA GLU A 50 0.25 11.03 7.43
C GLU A 50 0.06 9.79 6.55
N THR A 51 -0.88 8.90 6.90
CA THR A 51 -1.19 7.73 6.05
C THR A 51 -1.83 8.14 4.74
N VAL A 52 -2.73 9.13 4.74
CA VAL A 52 -3.34 9.64 3.49
C VAL A 52 -2.27 10.21 2.57
N LEU A 53 -1.35 11.02 3.10
CA LEU A 53 -0.25 11.59 2.33
C LEU A 53 0.73 10.52 1.83
N GLY A 54 1.04 9.53 2.66
CA GLY A 54 1.89 8.40 2.27
C GLY A 54 1.28 7.58 1.13
N LEU A 55 -0.02 7.28 1.20
CA LEU A 55 -0.74 6.61 0.11
C LEU A 55 -0.69 7.44 -1.19
N LEU A 56 -0.94 8.75 -1.11
CA LEU A 56 -0.87 9.63 -2.29
C LEU A 56 0.53 9.66 -2.91
N HIS A 57 1.59 9.53 -2.11
CA HIS A 57 2.96 9.47 -2.60
C HIS A 57 3.30 8.12 -3.24
N ILE A 58 2.83 7.02 -2.65
CA ILE A 58 3.07 5.65 -3.14
C ILE A 58 2.38 5.41 -4.50
N PHE A 59 1.19 5.98 -4.70
CA PHE A 59 0.35 5.75 -5.88
C PHE A 59 0.32 6.91 -6.89
N GLN A 60 1.35 7.76 -6.89
CA GLN A 60 1.45 8.93 -7.77
C GLN A 60 2.05 8.63 -9.15
#